data_AF-A0A380P3N3-F1
#
_entry.id   AF-A0A380P3N3-F1
#
_cell.length_a   1.000
_cell.length_b   1.000
_cell.length_c   1.000
_cell.angle_alpha   90.00
_cell.angle_beta   90.00
_cell.angle_gamma   90.00
#
_symmetry.space_group_name_H-M   'P 1'
#
loop_
_entity.id
_entity.type
_entity.pdbx_description
1 polymer ?
#
loop_
_entity_poly.entity_id
_entity_poly.type
_entity_poly.pdbx_seq_one_letter_code
_entity_poly.pdbx_strand_id
1 'polypeptide(L)'
;MTTGEPIVVKGVVKPIPTLYRPMESVNIATHETDRASIERSDTTAVPTAAVIAEAMVAITLAQAMLDKFDADQLVRFKAQVDQYRTELKEFRMTQQQLPSKRSHLKGMIQVPGDKSISHRAIMLGSMARGTSKVRHLLMADDVQSTMQVYRQLGVTIETSGEDTVIVSPGVAHLRAPDQPLDFGNSGTTLRLSLGVLAKQPFHIDMIGDVSLQNGLWDGF
;
A
#
# COMPACT_ATOMS: atom_id res chain seq x y z
N MET A 1 -0.16 -9.01 23.65
CA MET A 1 -0.11 -8.55 25.06
C MET A 1 0.30 -7.09 25.07
N THR A 2 -0.41 -6.22 25.81
CA THR A 2 -0.09 -4.78 25.93
C THR A 2 0.79 -4.55 27.16
N THR A 3 1.80 -3.69 27.05
CA THR A 3 2.66 -3.25 28.18
C THR A 3 1.98 -2.17 29.02
N GLY A 4 0.77 -1.75 28.65
CA GLY A 4 0.06 -0.68 29.32
C GLY A 4 0.67 0.70 29.10
N GLU A 5 1.64 0.86 28.20
CA GLU A 5 2.28 2.13 27.82
C GLU A 5 1.37 3.01 26.95
N PRO A 6 1.65 4.34 26.83
CA PRO A 6 0.94 5.18 25.88
C PRO A 6 1.05 4.63 24.46
N ILE A 7 -0.09 4.47 23.80
CA ILE A 7 -0.13 4.06 22.39
C ILE A 7 0.21 5.29 21.55
N VAL A 8 1.35 5.25 20.87
CA VAL A 8 1.80 6.31 19.96
C VAL A 8 1.61 5.84 18.53
N VAL A 9 0.67 6.46 17.81
CA VAL A 9 0.42 6.19 16.40
C VAL A 9 1.12 7.25 15.57
N LYS A 10 2.03 6.83 14.68
CA LYS A 10 2.71 7.71 13.70
C LYS A 10 2.26 7.30 12.30
N GLY A 11 1.49 8.17 11.66
CA GLY A 11 1.05 7.99 10.27
C GLY A 11 1.88 8.85 9.31
N VAL A 12 2.11 8.33 8.11
CA VAL A 12 2.65 9.10 6.98
C VAL A 12 1.66 8.95 5.83
N VAL A 13 1.22 10.08 5.29
CA VAL A 13 0.35 10.11 4.10
C VAL A 13 1.24 10.37 2.90
N LYS A 14 1.19 9.46 1.92
CA LYS A 14 1.83 9.72 0.63
C LYS A 14 1.08 10.87 -0.04
N PRO A 15 1.76 11.94 -0.47
CA PRO A 15 1.11 12.99 -1.23
C PRO A 15 0.55 12.38 -2.52
N ILE A 16 -0.73 12.64 -2.78
CA ILE A 16 -1.32 12.35 -4.08
C ILE A 16 -0.56 13.22 -5.10
N PRO A 17 -0.22 12.71 -6.29
CA PRO A 17 0.43 13.54 -7.31
C PRO A 17 -0.55 14.61 -7.79
N THR A 18 -0.25 15.87 -7.49
CA THR A 18 -1.06 17.01 -7.91
C THR A 18 -1.08 17.15 -9.43
N LEU A 19 -2.25 17.04 -10.05
CA LEU A 19 -2.45 17.25 -11.48
C LEU A 19 -3.11 18.63 -11.72
N TYR A 20 -2.33 19.70 -11.64
CA TYR A 20 -2.82 21.06 -11.88
C TYR A 20 -3.23 21.32 -13.34
N ARG A 21 -2.65 20.58 -14.29
CA ARG A 21 -3.01 20.65 -15.71
C ARG A 21 -3.72 19.35 -16.10
N PRO A 22 -5.04 19.41 -16.36
CA PRO A 22 -5.78 18.25 -16.85
C PRO A 22 -5.12 17.70 -18.11
N MET A 23 -4.76 16.42 -18.10
CA MET A 23 -4.29 15.72 -19.28
C MET A 23 -5.48 15.18 -20.08
N GLU A 24 -5.29 14.91 -21.37
CA GLU A 24 -6.26 14.15 -22.14
C GLU A 24 -6.41 12.75 -21.53
N SER A 25 -7.65 12.34 -21.35
CA SER A 25 -8.07 11.07 -20.78
C SER A 25 -9.18 10.50 -21.65
N VAL A 26 -9.62 9.29 -21.30
CA VAL A 26 -10.77 8.64 -21.92
C VAL A 26 -11.79 8.34 -20.83
N ASN A 27 -13.05 8.62 -21.12
CA ASN A 27 -14.14 8.16 -20.29
C ASN A 27 -14.29 6.64 -20.48
N ILE A 28 -14.16 5.87 -19.39
CA ILE A 28 -14.16 4.40 -19.47
C ILE A 28 -15.54 3.86 -19.90
N ALA A 29 -16.64 4.54 -19.57
CA ALA A 29 -17.99 4.07 -19.94
C ALA A 29 -18.36 4.41 -21.39
N THR A 30 -17.95 5.59 -21.88
CA THR A 30 -18.33 6.06 -23.23
C THR A 30 -17.26 5.86 -24.29
N HIS A 31 -16.01 5.61 -23.87
CA HIS A 31 -14.81 5.54 -24.72
C HIS A 31 -14.49 6.82 -25.49
N GLU A 32 -15.12 7.94 -25.15
CA GLU A 32 -14.86 9.24 -25.76
C GLU A 32 -13.74 9.98 -25.05
N THR A 33 -13.10 10.91 -25.77
CA THR A 33 -12.05 11.78 -25.22
C THR A 33 -12.65 12.69 -24.15
N ASP A 34 -12.04 12.69 -22.98
CA ASP A 34 -12.43 13.54 -21.85
C ASP A 34 -11.16 14.15 -21.20
N ARG A 35 -11.32 15.16 -20.35
CA ARG A 35 -10.19 15.69 -19.57
C ARG A 35 -10.11 15.01 -18.21
N ALA A 36 -8.90 14.64 -17.81
CA ALA A 36 -8.66 14.14 -16.46
C ALA A 36 -9.11 15.16 -15.40
N SER A 37 -9.60 14.71 -14.26
CA SER A 37 -9.95 15.59 -13.15
C SER A 37 -8.73 16.39 -12.67
N ILE A 38 -8.93 17.68 -12.39
CA ILE A 38 -7.91 18.50 -11.74
C ILE A 38 -7.79 18.00 -10.30
N GLU A 39 -6.69 17.32 -10.01
CA GLU A 39 -6.36 16.85 -8.68
C GLU A 39 -5.49 17.91 -8.00
N ARG A 40 -6.10 18.74 -7.14
CA ARG A 40 -5.34 19.57 -6.20
C ARG A 40 -4.95 18.71 -5.01
N SER A 41 -3.79 18.06 -5.08
CA SER A 41 -3.16 17.47 -3.90
C SER A 41 -2.56 18.58 -3.05
N ASP A 42 -3.45 19.28 -2.37
CA ASP A 42 -3.13 20.23 -1.33
C ASP A 42 -2.76 19.46 -0.05
N THR A 43 -2.07 20.12 0.87
CA THR A 43 -1.83 19.67 2.25
C THR A 43 -3.11 19.32 3.02
N THR A 44 -4.30 19.66 2.49
CA THR A 44 -5.62 19.39 3.06
C THR A 44 -5.97 17.90 3.11
N ALA A 45 -5.30 17.03 2.34
CA ALA A 45 -5.47 15.58 2.48
C ALA A 45 -4.96 15.06 3.84
N VAL A 46 -3.95 15.71 4.43
CA VAL A 46 -3.36 15.28 5.71
C VAL A 46 -4.31 15.51 6.90
N PRO A 47 -4.95 16.68 7.07
CA PRO A 47 -6.01 16.86 8.06
C PRO A 47 -7.15 15.84 7.92
N THR A 48 -7.68 15.62 6.72
CA THR A 48 -8.77 14.65 6.52
C THR A 48 -8.32 13.23 6.84
N ALA A 49 -7.13 12.83 6.38
CA ALA A 49 -6.55 11.54 6.71
C ALA A 49 -6.29 11.37 8.21
N ALA A 50 -5.93 12.45 8.93
CA ALA A 50 -5.75 12.41 10.38
C ALA A 50 -7.06 12.11 11.12
N VAL A 51 -8.18 12.71 10.69
CA VAL A 51 -9.51 12.42 11.26
C VAL A 51 -9.90 10.96 11.03
N ILE A 52 -9.69 10.45 9.81
CA ILE A 52 -9.96 9.05 9.49
C ILE A 52 -9.06 8.13 10.33
N ALA A 53 -7.78 8.44 10.44
CA ALA A 53 -6.83 7.65 11.23
C ALA A 53 -7.20 7.64 12.71
N GLU A 54 -7.61 8.77 13.29
CA GLU A 54 -8.09 8.85 14.67
C GLU A 54 -9.33 7.99 14.89
N ALA A 55 -10.31 8.07 13.99
CA ALA A 55 -11.51 7.25 14.04
C ALA A 55 -11.20 5.75 13.94
N MET A 56 -10.32 5.36 13.01
CA MET A 56 -9.90 3.97 12.86
C MET A 56 -9.17 3.45 14.09
N VAL A 57 -8.26 4.24 14.68
CA VAL A 57 -7.58 3.90 15.93
C VAL A 57 -8.60 3.72 17.05
N ALA A 58 -9.59 4.61 17.18
CA ALA A 58 -10.64 4.49 18.17
C ALA A 58 -11.46 3.20 18.01
N ILE A 59 -11.83 2.84 16.77
CA ILE A 59 -12.54 1.59 16.46
C ILE A 59 -11.68 0.37 16.81
N THR A 60 -10.42 0.35 16.40
CA THR A 60 -9.51 -0.77 16.72
C THR A 60 -9.29 -0.92 18.22
N LEU A 61 -9.15 0.19 18.95
CA LEU A 61 -9.05 0.17 20.42
C LEU A 61 -10.35 -0.30 21.07
N ALA A 62 -11.51 0.15 20.58
CA ALA A 62 -12.79 -0.32 21.06
C ALA A 62 -12.92 -1.84 20.88
N GLN A 63 -12.60 -2.37 19.70
CA GLN A 63 -12.62 -3.82 19.45
C GLN A 63 -11.69 -4.55 20.42
N ALA A 64 -10.45 -4.08 20.57
CA ALA A 64 -9.50 -4.68 21.51
C ALA A 64 -9.99 -4.64 22.97
N MET A 65 -10.75 -3.62 23.36
CA MET A 65 -11.37 -3.55 24.69
C MET A 65 -12.55 -4.52 24.82
N LEU A 66 -13.39 -4.66 23.79
CA LEU A 66 -14.49 -5.62 23.76
C LEU A 66 -13.99 -7.07 23.83
N ASP A 67 -12.85 -7.36 23.19
CA ASP A 67 -12.21 -8.68 23.23
C ASP A 67 -11.58 -8.98 24.62
N LYS A 68 -11.17 -7.94 25.34
CA LYS A 68 -10.43 -8.03 26.61
C LYS A 68 -11.33 -8.07 27.84
N PHE A 69 -12.44 -7.33 27.84
CA PHE A 69 -13.30 -7.11 29.00
C PHE A 69 -14.71 -7.60 28.75
N ASP A 70 -15.42 -7.96 29.83
CA ASP A 70 -16.85 -8.24 29.71
C ASP A 70 -17.60 -6.94 29.40
N ALA A 71 -18.20 -6.89 28.20
CA ALA A 71 -18.80 -5.69 27.61
C ALA A 71 -20.32 -5.79 27.46
N ASP A 72 -20.94 -6.81 28.06
CA ASP A 72 -22.40 -7.00 28.11
C ASP A 72 -23.12 -5.86 28.87
N GLN A 73 -22.46 -5.27 29.85
CA GLN A 73 -22.96 -4.15 30.65
C GLN A 73 -21.94 -3.03 30.77
N LEU A 74 -22.31 -1.83 30.31
CA LEU A 74 -21.43 -0.66 30.29
C LEU A 74 -20.88 -0.28 31.68
N VAL A 75 -21.67 -0.46 32.74
CA VAL A 75 -21.24 -0.16 34.13
C VAL A 75 -20.11 -1.09 34.55
N ARG A 76 -20.27 -2.39 34.31
CA ARG A 76 -19.28 -3.42 34.63
C ARG A 76 -18.03 -3.27 33.76
N PHE A 77 -18.21 -2.96 32.47
CA PHE A 77 -17.11 -2.67 31.55
C PHE A 77 -16.24 -1.50 32.05
N LYS A 78 -16.87 -0.38 32.44
CA LYS A 78 -16.15 0.78 33.00
C LYS A 78 -15.38 0.42 34.27
N ALA A 79 -16.01 -0.31 35.19
CA ALA A 79 -15.36 -0.75 36.43
C ALA A 79 -14.13 -1.63 36.17
N GLN A 80 -14.22 -2.60 35.25
CA GLN A 80 -13.09 -3.46 34.86
C GLN A 80 -11.96 -2.65 34.22
N VAL A 81 -12.28 -1.69 33.35
CA VAL A 81 -11.28 -0.81 32.72
C VAL A 81 -10.54 0.04 33.75
N ASP A 82 -11.26 0.60 34.73
CA ASP A 82 -10.65 1.42 35.78
C ASP A 82 -9.82 0.59 36.76
N GLN A 83 -10.25 -0.62 37.09
CA GLN A 83 -9.46 -1.58 37.83
C GLN A 83 -8.16 -1.92 37.08
N TYR A 84 -8.26 -2.28 35.80
CA TYR A 84 -7.11 -2.61 34.97
C TYR A 84 -6.12 -1.44 34.84
N ARG A 85 -6.62 -0.20 34.74
CA ARG A 85 -5.77 1.00 34.77
C ARG A 85 -5.04 1.17 36.09
N THR A 86 -5.65 0.76 37.20
CA THR A 86 -5.05 0.82 38.55
C THR A 86 -3.96 -0.24 38.68
N GLU A 87 -4.24 -1.48 38.28
CA GLU A 87 -3.25 -2.57 38.22
C GLU A 87 -2.03 -2.18 37.36
N LEU A 88 -2.27 -1.57 36.19
CA LEU A 88 -1.19 -1.06 35.33
C LEU A 88 -0.36 0.06 35.96
N LYS A 89 -0.96 0.92 36.80
CA LYS A 89 -0.22 1.98 37.52
C LYS A 89 0.70 1.37 38.58
N GLU A 90 0.24 0.35 39.28
CA GLU A 90 1.05 -0.38 40.26
C GLU A 90 2.20 -1.13 39.58
N PHE A 91 1.93 -1.80 38.45
CA PHE A 91 2.95 -2.43 37.61
C PHE A 91 3.97 -1.42 37.03
N ARG A 92 3.52 -0.20 36.68
CA ARG A 92 4.40 0.87 36.19
C ARG A 92 5.33 1.44 37.25
N MET A 93 5.03 1.33 38.55
CA MET A 93 5.99 1.75 39.58
C MET A 93 7.23 0.84 39.63
N THR A 94 7.15 -0.36 39.05
CA THR A 94 8.23 -1.36 39.04
C THR A 94 8.99 -1.46 37.72
N GLN A 95 8.55 -0.79 36.66
CA GLN A 95 9.16 -0.82 35.32
C GLN A 95 9.65 0.56 34.89
N GLN A 96 10.81 0.59 34.22
CA GLN A 96 11.53 1.81 33.83
C GLN A 96 10.66 2.79 33.02
N GLN A 97 10.67 4.07 33.40
CA GLN A 97 9.99 5.15 32.67
C GLN A 97 10.47 5.22 31.22
N LEU A 98 9.53 5.17 30.26
CA LEU A 98 9.79 5.61 28.89
C LEU A 98 10.32 7.07 28.92
N PRO A 99 11.35 7.41 28.12
CA PRO A 99 11.92 8.74 28.13
C PRO A 99 10.85 9.78 27.77
N SER A 100 10.46 10.57 28.77
CA SER A 100 9.39 11.58 28.70
C SER A 100 9.84 12.90 28.06
N LYS A 101 11.08 12.98 27.54
CA LYS A 101 11.56 14.14 26.83
C LYS A 101 11.15 14.04 25.36
N ARG A 102 10.18 14.87 24.95
CA ARG A 102 10.03 15.29 23.55
C ARG A 102 11.31 16.03 23.14
N SER A 103 12.32 15.28 22.73
CA SER A 103 13.45 15.85 22.00
C SER A 103 12.93 16.30 20.64
N HIS A 104 13.35 17.48 20.20
CA HIS A 104 13.16 17.87 18.81
C HIS A 104 13.82 16.81 17.95
N LEU A 105 13.04 16.12 17.10
CA LEU A 105 13.54 15.19 16.10
C LEU A 105 14.31 16.00 15.06
N LYS A 106 15.63 16.08 15.24
CA LYS A 106 16.58 16.60 14.27
C LYS A 106 17.39 15.43 13.70
N GLY A 107 17.29 15.24 12.40
CA GLY A 107 18.00 14.19 11.69
C GLY A 107 17.62 14.19 10.22
N MET A 108 18.45 13.55 9.40
CA MET A 108 18.11 13.22 8.03
C MET A 108 17.78 11.73 7.99
N ILE A 109 16.66 11.39 7.38
CA ILE A 109 16.30 10.00 7.08
C ILE A 109 16.22 9.85 5.57
N GLN A 110 16.68 8.71 5.07
CA GLN A 110 16.39 8.32 3.71
C GLN A 110 15.05 7.59 3.72
N VAL A 111 14.08 8.14 2.99
CA VAL A 111 12.78 7.49 2.84
C VAL A 111 12.88 6.34 1.84
N PRO A 112 12.09 5.26 1.99
CA PRO A 112 12.00 4.21 0.99
C PRO A 112 11.60 4.75 -0.39
N GLY A 113 11.88 3.97 -1.44
CA GLY A 113 11.44 4.29 -2.80
C GLY A 113 9.93 4.50 -2.90
N ASP A 114 9.50 5.25 -3.91
CA ASP A 114 8.08 5.47 -4.15
C ASP A 114 7.41 4.22 -4.76
N LYS A 115 6.34 3.73 -4.12
CA LYS A 115 5.60 2.54 -4.60
C LYS A 115 5.10 2.67 -6.03
N SER A 116 4.51 3.82 -6.40
CA SER A 116 3.91 4.03 -7.71
C SER A 116 4.97 4.19 -8.80
N ILE A 117 6.09 4.84 -8.50
CA ILE A 117 7.24 4.90 -9.40
C ILE A 117 7.84 3.50 -9.56
N SER A 118 7.95 2.73 -8.49
CA SER A 118 8.50 1.38 -8.53
C SER A 118 7.67 0.44 -9.44
N HIS A 119 6.34 0.45 -9.30
CA HIS A 119 5.44 -0.27 -10.23
C HIS A 119 5.69 0.12 -11.69
N ARG A 120 5.68 1.43 -11.98
CA ARG A 120 5.84 1.94 -13.35
C ARG A 120 7.23 1.67 -13.92
N ALA A 121 8.27 1.75 -13.10
CA ALA A 121 9.64 1.45 -13.50
C ALA A 121 9.78 -0.01 -13.95
N ILE A 122 9.16 -0.95 -13.21
CA ILE A 122 9.09 -2.36 -13.63
C ILE A 122 8.31 -2.49 -14.93
N MET A 123 7.09 -1.94 -15.00
CA MET A 123 6.24 -2.09 -16.19
C MET A 123 6.89 -1.52 -17.44
N LEU A 124 7.45 -0.31 -17.37
CA LEU A 124 8.14 0.35 -18.48
C LEU A 124 9.40 -0.43 -18.87
N GLY A 125 10.21 -0.86 -17.89
CA GLY A 125 11.39 -1.67 -18.14
C GLY A 125 11.06 -3.02 -18.77
N SER A 126 9.94 -3.62 -18.39
CA SER A 126 9.42 -4.87 -18.95
C SER A 126 8.83 -4.70 -20.35
N MET A 127 8.31 -3.52 -20.70
CA MET A 127 7.81 -3.26 -22.06
C MET A 127 8.93 -2.87 -23.04
N ALA A 128 9.99 -2.24 -22.55
CA ALA A 128 11.15 -1.85 -23.35
C ALA A 128 11.99 -3.08 -23.73
N ARG A 129 12.44 -3.16 -24.98
CA ARG A 129 13.41 -4.20 -25.38
C ARG A 129 14.79 -3.84 -24.84
N GLY A 130 15.48 -4.82 -24.24
CA GLY A 130 16.85 -4.68 -23.76
C GLY A 130 16.94 -4.65 -22.24
N THR A 131 17.91 -3.90 -21.70
CA THR A 131 18.21 -3.86 -20.26
C THR A 131 17.87 -2.50 -19.67
N SER A 132 17.00 -2.49 -18.65
CA SER A 132 16.71 -1.33 -17.82
C SER A 132 17.32 -1.50 -16.43
N LYS A 133 17.87 -0.43 -15.86
CA LYS A 133 18.42 -0.41 -14.49
C LYS A 133 17.66 0.59 -13.64
N VAL A 134 17.18 0.15 -12.49
CA VAL A 134 16.40 0.96 -11.54
C VAL A 134 17.09 0.91 -10.19
N ARG A 135 17.41 2.06 -9.60
CA ARG A 135 17.99 2.15 -8.26
C ARG A 135 16.92 2.51 -7.23
N HIS A 136 17.09 2.05 -5.99
CA HIS A 136 16.20 2.30 -4.85
C HIS A 136 14.74 1.93 -5.12
N LEU A 137 14.52 0.82 -5.83
CA LEU A 137 13.19 0.26 -6.03
C LEU A 137 12.57 -0.11 -4.66
N LEU A 138 11.31 0.25 -4.43
CA LEU A 138 10.61 -0.16 -3.21
C LEU A 138 10.29 -1.66 -3.26
N MET A 139 10.83 -2.43 -2.31
CA MET A 139 10.59 -3.88 -2.19
C MET A 139 9.34 -4.19 -1.35
N ALA A 140 8.22 -3.54 -1.65
CA ALA A 140 6.92 -3.81 -1.01
C ALA A 140 6.21 -4.98 -1.71
N ASP A 141 5.34 -5.70 -0.98
CA ASP A 141 4.63 -6.89 -1.48
C ASP A 141 3.92 -6.64 -2.82
N ASP A 142 3.20 -5.53 -2.95
CA ASP A 142 2.60 -5.11 -4.21
C ASP A 142 3.58 -5.01 -5.39
N VAL A 143 4.75 -4.42 -5.14
CA VAL A 143 5.78 -4.22 -6.17
C VAL A 143 6.39 -5.56 -6.54
N GLN A 144 6.55 -6.45 -5.56
CA GLN A 144 6.97 -7.83 -5.80
C GLN A 144 5.94 -8.61 -6.62
N SER A 145 4.63 -8.42 -6.41
CA SER A 145 3.58 -8.98 -7.28
C SER A 145 3.76 -8.49 -8.72
N THR A 146 4.07 -7.21 -8.93
CA THR A 146 4.39 -6.71 -10.29
C THR A 146 5.61 -7.42 -10.89
N MET A 147 6.70 -7.55 -10.13
CA MET A 147 7.90 -8.24 -10.61
C MET A 147 7.57 -9.69 -11.00
N GLN A 148 6.77 -10.37 -10.18
CA GLN A 148 6.39 -11.76 -10.42
C GLN A 148 5.55 -11.92 -11.68
N VAL A 149 4.55 -11.06 -11.90
CA VAL A 149 3.73 -11.05 -13.12
C VAL A 149 4.61 -10.94 -14.36
N TYR A 150 5.54 -9.97 -14.40
CA TYR A 150 6.40 -9.79 -15.58
C TYR A 150 7.45 -10.90 -15.73
N ARG A 151 7.90 -11.53 -14.63
CA ARG A 151 8.74 -12.73 -14.69
C ARG A 151 8.04 -13.90 -15.37
N GLN A 152 6.77 -14.14 -15.02
CA GLN A 152 5.95 -15.18 -15.66
C GLN A 152 5.73 -14.90 -17.15
N LEU A 153 5.74 -13.63 -17.56
CA LEU A 153 5.67 -13.20 -18.96
C LEU A 153 7.03 -13.25 -19.69
N GLY A 154 8.07 -13.83 -19.08
CA GLY A 154 9.37 -14.05 -19.69
C GLY A 154 10.36 -12.89 -19.54
N VAL A 155 10.11 -11.93 -18.66
CA VAL A 155 11.06 -10.85 -18.34
C VAL A 155 11.99 -11.29 -17.21
N THR A 156 13.29 -11.11 -17.37
CA THR A 156 14.25 -11.37 -16.27
C THR A 156 14.33 -10.13 -15.39
N ILE A 157 14.02 -10.27 -14.11
CA ILE A 157 14.08 -9.18 -13.13
C ILE A 157 14.89 -9.64 -11.94
N GLU A 158 16.05 -9.04 -11.73
CA GLU A 158 17.00 -9.38 -10.66
C GLU A 158 17.29 -8.15 -9.81
N THR A 159 17.31 -8.33 -8.49
CA THR A 159 17.62 -7.25 -7.54
C THR A 159 18.86 -7.64 -6.74
N SER A 160 19.84 -6.74 -6.69
CA SER A 160 21.08 -6.88 -5.94
C SER A 160 21.38 -5.57 -5.21
N GLY A 161 21.30 -5.61 -3.87
CA GLY A 161 21.42 -4.40 -3.06
C GLY A 161 20.33 -3.38 -3.40
N GLU A 162 20.72 -2.17 -3.78
CA GLU A 162 19.78 -1.11 -4.17
C GLU A 162 19.45 -1.11 -5.67
N ASP A 163 20.10 -1.97 -6.46
CA ASP A 163 19.99 -2.00 -7.91
C ASP A 163 19.07 -3.15 -8.36
N THR A 164 18.10 -2.82 -9.21
CA THR A 164 17.25 -3.79 -9.91
C THR A 164 17.54 -3.71 -11.41
N VAL A 165 17.85 -4.86 -12.01
CA VAL A 165 18.11 -5.03 -13.44
C VAL A 165 16.93 -5.77 -14.07
N ILE A 166 16.36 -5.19 -15.11
CA ILE A 166 15.24 -5.74 -15.88
C ILE A 166 15.74 -6.00 -17.29
N VAL A 167 15.75 -7.26 -17.72
CA VAL A 167 16.09 -7.67 -19.08
C VAL A 167 14.83 -8.19 -19.75
N SER A 168 14.34 -7.45 -20.75
CA SER A 168 13.09 -7.73 -21.42
C SER A 168 13.27 -7.97 -22.93
N PRO A 169 12.53 -8.94 -23.51
CA PRO A 169 12.47 -9.12 -24.95
C PRO A 169 11.66 -8.02 -25.67
N GLY A 170 10.99 -7.14 -24.90
CA GLY A 170 10.07 -6.11 -25.37
C GLY A 170 8.61 -6.57 -25.38
N VAL A 171 7.68 -5.62 -25.28
CA VAL A 171 6.23 -5.87 -25.10
C VAL A 171 5.59 -6.77 -26.15
N ALA A 172 6.11 -6.77 -27.39
CA ALA A 172 5.62 -7.61 -28.49
C ALA A 172 6.11 -9.07 -28.43
N HIS A 173 7.02 -9.38 -27.50
CA HIS A 173 7.67 -10.68 -27.36
C HIS A 173 7.58 -11.22 -25.92
N LEU A 174 6.60 -10.74 -25.15
CA LEU A 174 6.24 -11.39 -23.91
C LEU A 174 5.74 -12.81 -24.21
N ARG A 175 5.93 -13.71 -23.25
CA ARG A 175 5.57 -15.12 -23.38
C ARG A 175 4.26 -15.39 -22.67
N ALA A 176 3.48 -16.31 -23.22
CA ALA A 176 2.29 -16.82 -22.54
C ALA A 176 2.70 -17.46 -21.20
N PRO A 177 2.03 -17.13 -20.10
CA PRO A 177 2.35 -17.71 -18.80
C PRO A 177 1.82 -19.15 -18.71
N ASP A 178 2.58 -20.03 -18.05
CA ASP A 178 2.18 -21.44 -17.85
C ASP A 178 1.15 -21.63 -16.72
N GLN A 179 0.93 -20.60 -15.92
CA GLN A 179 0.04 -20.56 -14.76
C GLN A 179 -0.72 -19.23 -14.74
N PRO A 180 -1.87 -19.13 -14.05
CA PRO A 180 -2.55 -17.86 -13.88
C PRO A 180 -1.63 -16.79 -13.27
N LEU A 181 -1.72 -15.56 -13.79
CA LEU A 181 -0.96 -14.43 -13.28
C LEU A 181 -1.55 -14.00 -11.93
N ASP A 182 -0.75 -14.08 -10.88
CA ASP A 182 -1.14 -13.68 -9.53
C ASP A 182 -0.78 -12.22 -9.24
N PHE A 183 -1.82 -11.40 -9.05
CA PHE A 183 -1.71 -9.98 -8.73
C PHE A 183 -1.68 -9.69 -7.23
N GLY A 184 -1.83 -10.70 -6.37
CA GLY A 184 -1.88 -10.56 -4.91
C GLY A 184 -3.00 -9.62 -4.47
N ASN A 185 -2.69 -8.70 -3.55
CA ASN A 185 -3.58 -7.60 -3.15
C ASN A 185 -3.40 -6.35 -4.06
N SER A 186 -2.53 -6.39 -5.06
CA SER A 186 -2.09 -5.16 -5.73
C SER A 186 -3.03 -4.71 -6.85
N GLY A 187 -4.03 -3.92 -6.49
CA GLY A 187 -4.92 -3.28 -7.45
C GLY A 187 -4.23 -2.37 -8.46
N THR A 188 -3.06 -1.80 -8.12
CA THR A 188 -2.24 -1.04 -9.06
C THR A 188 -1.59 -1.95 -10.11
N THR A 189 -1.07 -3.11 -9.67
CA THR A 189 -0.48 -4.09 -10.59
C THR A 189 -1.52 -4.57 -11.59
N LEU A 190 -2.71 -4.96 -11.12
CA LEU A 190 -3.81 -5.44 -11.97
C LEU A 190 -4.22 -4.39 -13.00
N ARG A 191 -4.67 -3.21 -12.54
CA ARG A 191 -5.23 -2.18 -13.43
C ARG A 191 -4.25 -1.66 -14.47
N LEU A 192 -3.00 -1.42 -14.07
CA LEU A 192 -2.01 -0.90 -15.01
C LEU A 192 -1.50 -1.99 -15.97
N SER A 193 -1.37 -3.23 -15.49
CA SER A 193 -0.92 -4.33 -16.36
C SER A 193 -1.99 -4.70 -17.37
N LEU A 194 -3.29 -4.58 -17.06
CA LEU A 194 -4.37 -4.88 -18.01
C LEU A 194 -4.22 -4.17 -19.36
N GLY A 195 -3.81 -2.90 -19.37
CA GLY A 195 -3.54 -2.18 -20.64
C GLY A 195 -2.40 -2.80 -21.46
N VAL A 196 -1.40 -3.38 -20.79
CA VAL A 196 -0.28 -4.10 -21.43
C VAL A 196 -0.70 -5.50 -21.88
N LEU A 197 -1.46 -6.20 -21.04
CA LEU A 197 -1.90 -7.58 -21.25
C LEU A 197 -2.98 -7.68 -22.35
N ALA A 198 -3.85 -6.68 -22.47
CA ALA A 198 -4.91 -6.65 -23.48
C ALA A 198 -4.41 -6.69 -24.93
N LYS A 199 -3.13 -6.36 -25.17
CA LYS A 199 -2.50 -6.43 -26.50
C LYS A 199 -1.71 -7.72 -26.77
N GLN A 200 -1.69 -8.65 -25.82
CA GLN A 200 -0.94 -9.89 -25.99
C GLN A 200 -1.74 -10.90 -26.85
N PRO A 201 -1.09 -11.63 -27.77
CA PRO A 201 -1.78 -12.52 -28.70
C PRO A 201 -2.11 -13.91 -28.11
N PHE A 202 -2.19 -14.02 -26.78
CA PHE A 202 -2.38 -15.28 -26.07
C PHE A 202 -3.36 -15.12 -24.90
N HIS A 203 -3.94 -16.24 -24.49
CA HIS A 203 -4.86 -16.30 -23.35
C HIS A 203 -4.12 -16.07 -22.03
N ILE A 204 -4.74 -15.35 -21.11
CA ILE A 204 -4.18 -15.00 -19.80
C ILE A 204 -5.28 -15.18 -18.75
N ASP A 205 -5.05 -16.11 -17.82
CA ASP A 205 -5.84 -16.18 -16.59
C ASP A 205 -5.24 -15.26 -15.54
N MET A 206 -6.09 -14.55 -14.80
CA MET A 206 -5.67 -13.58 -13.78
C MET A 206 -6.32 -13.93 -12.45
N ILE A 207 -5.53 -13.95 -11.38
CA ILE A 207 -6.00 -14.20 -10.01
C ILE A 207 -5.51 -13.12 -9.06
N GLY A 208 -6.15 -13.01 -7.90
CA GLY A 208 -5.70 -12.17 -6.80
C GLY A 208 -6.30 -12.66 -5.48
N ASP A 209 -5.96 -12.00 -4.38
CA ASP A 209 -6.49 -12.39 -3.07
C ASP A 209 -7.99 -12.05 -2.91
N VAL A 210 -8.59 -12.49 -1.80
CA VAL A 210 -10.02 -12.26 -1.50
C VAL A 210 -10.38 -10.76 -1.47
N SER A 211 -9.45 -9.90 -1.01
CA SER A 211 -9.68 -8.46 -0.97
C SER A 211 -9.70 -7.86 -2.38
N LEU A 212 -8.82 -8.32 -3.27
CA LEU A 212 -8.79 -7.92 -4.66
C LEU A 212 -10.03 -8.42 -5.40
N GLN A 213 -10.41 -9.68 -5.16
CA GLN A 213 -11.60 -10.33 -5.69
C GLN A 213 -12.90 -9.59 -5.37
N ASN A 214 -13.08 -9.16 -4.12
CA ASN A 214 -14.32 -8.55 -3.68
C ASN A 214 -14.43 -7.04 -3.98
N GLY A 215 -13.33 -6.36 -4.28
CA GLY A 215 -13.31 -4.89 -4.35
C GLY A 215 -13.03 -4.27 -5.71
N LEU A 216 -12.53 -5.03 -6.69
CA LEU A 216 -11.92 -4.45 -7.90
C LEU A 216 -12.36 -5.03 -9.24
N TRP A 217 -12.89 -6.25 -9.30
CA TRP A 217 -13.28 -6.86 -10.58
C TRP A 217 -14.58 -6.28 -11.13
N ASP A 218 -15.45 -5.76 -10.26
CA ASP A 218 -16.75 -5.16 -10.61
C ASP A 218 -16.64 -3.74 -11.22
N GLY A 219 -15.43 -3.21 -11.37
CA GLY A 219 -15.16 -1.88 -11.93
C GLY A 219 -14.76 -1.84 -13.40
N PHE A 220 -14.93 -2.95 -14.13
CA PHE A 220 -14.71 -3.06 -15.58
C PHE A 220 -16.04 -3.12 -16.34
#